data_AF-R7YV57-F1
#
_entry.id   AF-R7YV57-F1
#
_cell.length_a   1.000
_cell.length_b   1.000
_cell.length_c   1.000
_cell.angle_alpha   90.00
_cell.angle_beta   90.00
_cell.angle_gamma   90.00
#
_symmetry.space_group_name_H-M   'P 1'
#
loop_
_entity.id
_entity.type
_entity.pdbx_description
1 polymer ?
#
loop_
_entity_poly.entity_id
_entity_poly.type
_entity_poly.pdbx_seq_one_letter_code
_entity_poly.pdbx_strand_id
1 'polypeptide(L)'
;MPPSSHAEAKRQFEEYSKCWARLSHRDPAIPYPTAGQRADELLDRSRLGASLDHSTWTDALVMESNTALFFLRAFGFRPQFVADGTGKVRLEARGGGTSDLESLKGHLRINRTRWHPDKLGGRNDGMAGRNTALAEDPRAKAVLQGINNLLELCDEKLVQRTGPPFL
;
A
#
# COMPACT_ATOMS: atom_id res chain seq x y z
N MET A 1 14.00 -3.07 13.65
CA MET A 1 13.16 -4.28 13.85
C MET A 1 13.37 -5.23 12.67
N PRO A 2 13.36 -6.56 12.87
CA PRO A 2 13.30 -7.48 11.74
C PRO A 2 12.00 -7.27 10.95
N PRO A 3 11.98 -7.54 9.63
CA PRO A 3 10.75 -7.48 8.86
C PRO A 3 9.69 -8.39 9.49
N SER A 4 8.46 -7.89 9.61
CA SER A 4 7.31 -8.67 10.07
C SER A 4 7.22 -9.98 9.30
N SER A 5 7.08 -11.10 10.00
CA SER A 5 6.90 -12.40 9.36
C SER A 5 5.65 -12.36 8.46
N HIS A 6 5.59 -13.22 7.44
CA HIS A 6 4.43 -13.27 6.55
C HIS A 6 3.13 -13.52 7.33
N ALA A 7 3.14 -14.41 8.32
CA ALA A 7 1.98 -14.67 9.18
C ALA A 7 1.49 -13.40 9.89
N GLU A 8 2.42 -12.60 10.43
CA GLU A 8 2.08 -11.35 11.10
C GLU A 8 1.57 -10.29 10.12
N ALA A 9 2.20 -10.15 8.96
CA ALA A 9 1.73 -9.23 7.92
C ALA A 9 0.33 -9.61 7.40
N LYS A 10 0.06 -10.90 7.23
CA LYS A 10 -1.27 -11.41 6.86
C LYS A 10 -2.30 -11.09 7.94
N ARG A 11 -1.98 -11.31 9.22
CA ARG A 11 -2.86 -10.96 10.36
C ARG A 11 -3.19 -9.47 10.38
N GLN A 12 -2.19 -8.61 10.17
CA GLN A 12 -2.37 -7.15 10.11
C GLN A 12 -3.29 -6.74 8.96
N PHE A 13 -3.12 -7.35 7.78
CA PHE A 13 -3.98 -7.12 6.63
C PHE A 13 -5.43 -7.59 6.84
N GLU A 14 -5.62 -8.74 7.48
CA GLU A 14 -6.94 -9.25 7.84
C GLU A 14 -7.65 -8.30 8.82
N GLU A 15 -6.94 -7.77 9.81
CA GLU A 15 -7.51 -6.80 10.75
C GLU A 15 -7.86 -5.47 10.07
N TYR A 16 -6.95 -4.96 9.22
CA TYR A 16 -7.23 -3.80 8.37
C TYR A 16 -8.49 -4.00 7.51
N SER A 17 -8.64 -5.18 6.92
CA SER A 17 -9.80 -5.52 6.09
C SER A 17 -11.09 -5.60 6.92
N LYS A 18 -11.02 -6.16 8.13
CA LYS A 18 -12.15 -6.21 9.07
C LYS A 18 -12.57 -4.82 9.54
N CYS A 19 -11.62 -3.93 9.83
CA CYS A 19 -11.92 -2.55 10.17
C CYS A 19 -12.70 -1.88 9.05
N TRP A 20 -12.22 -1.95 7.80
CA TRP A 20 -12.95 -1.43 6.65
C TRP A 20 -14.36 -2.01 6.49
N ALA A 21 -14.56 -3.29 6.79
CA ALA A 21 -15.86 -3.94 6.66
C ALA A 21 -16.86 -3.51 7.75
N ARG A 22 -16.37 -3.07 8.92
CA ARG A 22 -17.19 -2.58 10.03
C ARG A 22 -17.58 -1.11 9.89
N LEU A 23 -16.79 -0.33 9.14
CA LEU A 23 -17.06 1.09 8.97
C LEU A 23 -18.32 1.35 8.15
N SER A 24 -19.12 2.32 8.60
CA SER A 24 -20.13 2.93 7.76
C SER A 24 -19.50 3.60 6.54
N HIS A 25 -20.26 3.72 5.45
CA HIS A 25 -19.83 4.44 4.25
C HIS A 25 -19.56 5.93 4.52
N ARG A 26 -20.09 6.49 5.62
CA ARG A 26 -19.87 7.88 6.04
C ARG A 26 -18.81 8.05 7.13
N ASP A 27 -18.32 6.95 7.69
CA ASP A 27 -17.41 7.00 8.84
C ASP A 27 -16.04 7.60 8.45
N PRO A 28 -15.63 8.72 9.06
CA PRO A 28 -14.34 9.36 8.77
C PRO A 28 -13.14 8.63 9.41
N ALA A 29 -13.35 7.75 10.40
CA ALA A 29 -12.28 7.08 11.13
C ALA A 29 -11.72 5.87 10.36
N ILE A 30 -11.12 6.13 9.20
CA ILE A 30 -10.61 5.08 8.31
C ILE A 30 -9.29 4.47 8.81
N PRO A 31 -9.07 3.15 8.64
CA PRO A 31 -7.81 2.53 8.98
C PRO A 31 -6.78 2.78 7.87
N TYR A 32 -5.55 3.16 8.25
CA TYR A 32 -4.43 3.28 7.33
C TYR A 32 -3.74 1.92 7.12
N PRO A 33 -3.09 1.66 5.96
CA PRO A 33 -2.42 0.39 5.67
C PRO A 33 -1.07 0.29 6.42
N THR A 34 -1.14 0.25 7.74
CA THR A 34 0.01 0.16 8.66
C THR A 34 -0.30 -0.86 9.75
N ALA A 35 0.71 -1.32 10.48
CA ALA A 35 0.54 -2.33 11.53
C ALA A 35 -0.47 -1.90 12.61
N GLY A 36 -0.37 -0.65 13.10
CA GLY A 36 -1.32 -0.08 14.05
C GLY A 36 -2.53 0.62 13.42
N GLN A 37 -2.64 0.59 12.09
CA GLN A 37 -3.69 1.25 11.30
C GLN A 37 -3.76 2.77 11.47
N ARG A 38 -2.64 3.38 11.87
CA ARG A 38 -2.53 4.82 12.11
C ARG A 38 -1.82 5.53 10.95
N ALA A 39 -2.21 6.79 10.73
CA ALA A 39 -1.69 7.63 9.67
C ALA A 39 -0.22 8.03 9.89
N ASP A 40 0.20 8.26 11.13
CA ASP A 40 1.57 8.67 11.48
C ASP A 40 2.58 7.53 11.26
N GLU A 41 2.16 6.28 11.36
CA GLU A 41 3.00 5.13 11.06
C GLU A 41 3.41 5.03 9.58
N LEU A 42 2.74 5.75 8.67
CA LEU A 42 3.16 5.79 7.27
C LEU A 42 4.53 6.48 7.10
N LEU A 43 4.93 7.33 8.04
CA LEU A 43 6.23 8.03 8.01
C LEU A 43 7.35 7.24 8.70
N ASP A 44 7.06 6.03 9.20
CA ASP A 44 8.05 5.22 9.90
C ASP A 44 9.11 4.67 8.94
N ARG A 45 10.23 5.39 8.83
CA ARG A 45 11.38 5.01 7.99
C ARG A 45 12.08 3.74 8.46
N SER A 46 11.91 3.34 9.73
CA SER A 46 12.55 2.13 10.28
C SER A 46 12.04 0.84 9.63
N ARG A 47 10.86 0.90 8.97
CA ARG A 47 10.21 -0.24 8.30
C ARG A 47 10.71 -0.48 6.87
N LEU A 48 11.39 0.51 6.27
CA LEU A 48 11.86 0.51 4.88
C LEU A 48 13.13 -0.36 4.66
N GLY A 49 13.75 -0.83 5.75
CA GLY A 49 14.97 -1.66 5.71
C GLY A 49 16.24 -0.82 5.53
N ALA A 50 17.40 -1.35 5.91
CA ALA A 50 18.65 -0.58 5.97
C ALA A 50 19.46 -0.56 4.66
N SER A 51 18.95 -1.14 3.57
CA SER A 51 19.73 -1.33 2.32
C SER A 51 19.91 -0.05 1.51
N LEU A 52 19.17 1.01 1.82
CA LEU A 52 19.29 2.33 1.19
C LEU A 52 19.32 3.39 2.30
N ASP A 53 20.06 4.47 2.06
CA ASP A 53 19.91 5.66 2.88
C ASP A 53 18.59 6.34 2.52
N HIS A 54 17.70 6.42 3.51
CA HIS A 54 16.39 7.04 3.38
C HIS A 54 16.41 8.52 3.77
N SER A 55 17.53 9.08 4.21
CA SER A 55 17.61 10.46 4.71
C SER A 55 17.11 11.50 3.70
N THR A 56 17.29 11.23 2.41
CA THR A 56 16.90 12.10 1.29
C THR A 56 15.49 11.84 0.76
N TRP A 57 14.78 10.82 1.25
CA TRP A 57 13.47 10.48 0.75
C TRP A 57 12.44 11.51 1.22
N THR A 58 11.59 11.94 0.29
CA THR A 58 10.43 12.77 0.62
C THR A 58 9.44 11.98 1.46
N ASP A 59 8.64 12.69 2.26
CA ASP A 59 7.60 12.04 3.07
C ASP A 59 6.58 11.30 2.21
N ALA A 60 6.21 11.83 1.05
CA ALA A 60 5.36 11.15 0.08
C ALA A 60 5.94 9.77 -0.32
N LEU A 61 7.22 9.73 -0.69
CA LEU A 61 7.89 8.49 -1.07
C LEU A 61 7.95 7.48 0.09
N VAL A 62 8.18 7.94 1.32
CA VAL A 62 8.17 7.09 2.53
C VAL A 62 6.79 6.48 2.75
N MET A 63 5.73 7.28 2.67
CA MET A 63 4.35 6.82 2.86
C MET A 63 3.89 5.86 1.77
N GLU A 64 4.21 6.15 0.50
CA GLU A 64 3.96 5.26 -0.64
C GLU A 64 4.69 3.92 -0.45
N SER A 65 5.95 3.98 -0.02
CA SER A 65 6.79 2.80 0.23
C SER A 65 6.26 1.95 1.38
N ASN A 66 5.88 2.56 2.50
CA ASN A 66 5.29 1.83 3.63
C ASN A 66 3.93 1.22 3.26
N THR A 67 3.12 1.91 2.46
CA THR A 67 1.89 1.35 1.87
C THR A 67 2.21 0.11 1.03
N ALA A 68 3.23 0.20 0.18
CA ALA A 68 3.64 -0.91 -0.68
C ALA A 68 4.08 -2.14 0.12
N LEU A 69 4.90 -1.91 1.17
CA LEU A 69 5.36 -2.97 2.08
C LEU A 69 4.22 -3.67 2.78
N PHE A 70 3.21 -2.92 3.25
CA PHE A 70 2.06 -3.47 3.96
C PHE A 70 1.32 -4.51 3.11
N PHE A 71 0.95 -4.16 1.89
CA PHE A 71 0.25 -5.08 1.01
C PHE A 71 1.16 -6.22 0.56
N LEU A 72 2.36 -5.95 0.03
CA LEU A 72 3.22 -7.01 -0.50
C LEU A 72 3.56 -8.10 0.53
N ARG A 73 3.88 -7.70 1.77
CA ARG A 73 4.20 -8.67 2.83
C ARG A 73 3.00 -9.53 3.21
N ALA A 74 1.78 -9.00 3.18
CA ALA A 74 0.57 -9.76 3.50
C ALA A 74 0.28 -10.88 2.49
N PHE A 75 0.67 -10.68 1.23
CA PHE A 75 0.52 -11.66 0.15
C PHE A 75 1.78 -12.52 -0.07
N GLY A 76 2.68 -12.58 0.91
CA GLY A 76 3.83 -13.49 0.90
C GLY A 76 5.00 -13.03 0.03
N PHE A 77 4.93 -11.82 -0.51
CA PHE A 77 6.07 -11.23 -1.23
C PHE A 77 7.10 -10.71 -0.24
N ARG A 78 8.36 -10.76 -0.67
CA ARG A 78 9.52 -10.15 0.00
C ARG A 78 9.89 -8.88 -0.75
N PRO A 79 9.34 -7.72 -0.36
CA PRO A 79 9.67 -6.46 -0.99
C PRO A 79 11.09 -6.00 -0.61
N GLN A 80 11.79 -5.42 -1.56
CA GLN A 80 13.11 -4.81 -1.40
C GLN A 80 13.20 -3.55 -2.25
N PHE A 81 13.63 -2.44 -1.65
CA PHE A 81 13.96 -1.23 -2.38
C PHE A 81 15.41 -1.29 -2.85
N VAL A 82 15.63 -1.01 -4.12
CA VAL A 82 16.95 -0.97 -4.76
C VAL A 82 17.12 0.36 -5.49
N ALA A 83 18.34 0.88 -5.56
CA ALA A 83 18.64 1.97 -6.46
C ALA A 83 18.57 1.45 -7.90
N ASP A 84 17.81 2.11 -8.77
CA ASP A 84 18.03 1.97 -10.20
C ASP A 84 19.31 2.71 -10.58
N GLY A 85 19.99 2.28 -11.65
CA GLY A 85 21.26 2.89 -12.07
C GLY A 85 21.18 4.38 -12.43
N THR A 86 20.00 5.01 -12.29
CA THR A 86 19.76 6.44 -12.50
C THR A 86 19.62 7.23 -11.20
N GLY A 87 19.80 6.56 -10.05
CA GLY A 87 19.68 7.16 -8.71
C GLY A 87 18.24 7.25 -8.21
N LYS A 88 17.25 6.68 -8.92
CA LYS A 88 15.88 6.57 -8.42
C LYS A 88 15.70 5.28 -7.64
N VAL A 89 14.68 5.25 -6.80
CA VAL A 89 14.34 4.07 -5.99
C VAL A 89 13.36 3.20 -6.77
N ARG A 90 13.68 1.92 -6.90
CA ARG A 90 12.81 0.90 -7.50
C ARG A 90 12.41 -0.14 -6.45
N LEU A 91 11.13 -0.53 -6.46
CA LEU A 91 10.61 -1.59 -5.62
C LEU A 91 10.68 -2.94 -6.36
N GLU A 92 11.47 -3.87 -5.83
CA GLU A 92 11.42 -5.27 -6.24
C GLU A 92 10.54 -6.06 -5.28
N ALA A 93 9.71 -6.95 -5.81
CA ALA A 93 8.97 -7.94 -5.01
C ALA A 93 9.35 -9.35 -5.46
N ARG A 94 9.98 -10.11 -4.56
CA ARG A 94 10.40 -11.50 -4.77
C ARG A 94 9.45 -12.47 -4.06
N GLY A 95 9.41 -13.71 -4.49
CA GLY A 95 8.45 -14.71 -3.99
C GLY A 95 7.05 -14.54 -4.58
N GLY A 96 6.09 -15.28 -4.02
CA GLY A 96 4.69 -15.31 -4.45
C GLY A 96 4.47 -15.93 -5.84
N GLY A 97 3.43 -16.74 -6.00
CA GLY A 97 2.97 -17.31 -7.27
C GLY A 97 2.09 -16.35 -8.07
N THR A 98 1.70 -16.75 -9.29
CA THR A 98 0.75 -15.98 -10.12
C THR A 98 -0.59 -15.80 -9.40
N SER A 99 -1.05 -16.81 -8.67
CA SER A 99 -2.24 -16.73 -7.82
C SER A 99 -2.15 -15.64 -6.74
N ASP A 100 -0.97 -15.45 -6.15
CA ASP A 100 -0.75 -14.43 -5.11
C ASP A 100 -0.77 -13.03 -5.70
N LEU A 101 -0.22 -12.85 -6.92
CA LEU A 101 -0.30 -11.58 -7.66
C LEU A 101 -1.74 -11.22 -8.03
N GLU A 102 -2.50 -12.18 -8.56
CA GLU A 102 -3.92 -11.95 -8.90
C GLU A 102 -4.75 -11.63 -7.65
N SER A 103 -4.50 -12.34 -6.54
CA SER A 103 -5.16 -12.08 -5.26
C SER A 103 -4.84 -10.68 -4.74
N LEU A 104 -3.54 -10.31 -4.73
CA LEU A 104 -3.08 -8.97 -4.36
C LEU A 104 -3.75 -7.91 -5.23
N LYS A 105 -3.72 -8.06 -6.55
CA LYS A 105 -4.33 -7.14 -7.52
C LYS A 105 -5.83 -6.96 -7.30
N GLY A 106 -6.56 -8.05 -6.99
CA GLY A 106 -7.97 -7.99 -6.61
C GLY A 106 -8.21 -7.10 -5.38
N HIS A 107 -7.42 -7.29 -4.33
CA HIS A 107 -7.51 -6.46 -3.12
C HIS A 107 -7.08 -5.00 -3.37
N LEU A 108 -6.08 -4.75 -4.19
CA LEU A 108 -5.66 -3.40 -4.55
C LEU A 108 -6.74 -2.63 -5.32
N ARG A 109 -7.49 -3.28 -6.22
CA ARG A 109 -8.63 -2.64 -6.92
C ARG A 109 -9.72 -2.17 -5.97
N ILE A 110 -10.03 -2.98 -4.95
CA ILE A 110 -10.98 -2.60 -3.89
C ILE A 110 -10.44 -1.40 -3.11
N ASN A 111 -9.17 -1.45 -2.69
CA ASN A 111 -8.56 -0.38 -1.92
C ASN A 111 -8.39 0.92 -2.73
N ARG A 112 -8.08 0.85 -4.03
CA ARG A 112 -8.03 2.02 -4.92
C ARG A 112 -9.35 2.79 -4.89
N THR A 113 -10.48 2.08 -4.88
CA THR A 113 -11.80 2.70 -4.74
C THR A 113 -11.95 3.35 -3.36
N ARG A 114 -11.61 2.64 -2.28
CA ARG A 114 -11.75 3.15 -0.89
C ARG A 114 -10.96 4.43 -0.65
N TRP A 115 -9.75 4.51 -1.20
CA TRP A 115 -8.83 5.63 -1.03
C TRP A 115 -8.99 6.74 -2.06
N HIS A 116 -9.92 6.60 -3.02
CA HIS A 116 -10.21 7.66 -3.98
C HIS A 116 -10.74 8.91 -3.27
N PRO A 117 -10.28 10.13 -3.63
CA PRO A 117 -10.71 11.36 -2.97
C PRO A 117 -12.23 11.52 -2.90
N ASP A 118 -12.96 11.07 -3.90
CA ASP A 118 -14.44 11.14 -3.90
C ASP A 118 -15.08 10.19 -2.88
N LYS A 119 -14.52 8.99 -2.71
CA LYS A 119 -15.02 8.05 -1.70
C LYS A 119 -14.65 8.51 -0.29
N LEU A 120 -13.47 9.10 -0.13
CA LEU A 120 -13.05 9.71 1.13
C LEU A 120 -13.84 10.98 1.45
N GLY A 121 -14.13 11.81 0.45
CA GLY A 121 -14.91 13.03 0.61
C GLY A 121 -16.35 12.78 1.06
N GLY A 122 -16.91 11.61 0.77
CA GLY A 122 -18.22 11.19 1.28
C GLY A 122 -18.21 10.71 2.73
N ARG A 123 -17.03 10.56 3.36
CA ARG A 123 -16.89 10.12 4.76
C ARG A 123 -16.90 11.30 5.71
N ASN A 124 -18.09 11.83 5.96
CA ASN A 124 -18.30 13.10 6.65
C ASN A 124 -19.20 12.97 7.88
N ASP A 125 -19.39 11.76 8.42
CA ASP A 125 -20.25 11.47 9.57
C ASP A 125 -21.70 11.98 9.41
N GLY A 126 -22.20 12.02 8.17
CA GLY A 126 -23.55 12.49 7.87
C GLY A 126 -23.71 14.01 7.82
N MET A 127 -22.63 14.77 7.99
CA MET A 127 -22.62 16.22 7.80
C MET A 127 -22.92 16.60 6.36
N ALA A 128 -23.40 17.83 6.13
CA ALA A 128 -23.55 18.35 4.78
C ALA A 128 -22.18 18.66 4.14
N GLY A 129 -22.05 18.41 2.84
CA GLY A 129 -20.83 18.74 2.08
C GLY A 129 -19.74 17.66 2.09
N ARG A 130 -18.61 17.95 1.44
CA ARG A 130 -17.49 17.02 1.27
C ARG A 130 -16.52 17.12 2.45
N ASN A 131 -16.06 15.98 2.99
CA ASN A 131 -14.93 15.95 3.91
C ASN A 131 -13.62 16.25 3.16
N THR A 132 -13.29 17.54 3.03
CA THR A 132 -12.06 18.01 2.37
C THR A 132 -10.81 17.61 3.15
N ALA A 133 -10.88 17.59 4.49
CA ALA A 133 -9.77 17.19 5.34
C ALA A 133 -9.28 15.77 5.01
N LEU A 134 -10.20 14.83 4.72
CA LEU A 134 -9.84 13.47 4.34
C LEU A 134 -9.57 13.34 2.83
N ALA A 135 -10.35 14.01 1.99
CA ALA A 135 -10.20 13.93 0.53
C ALA A 135 -8.89 14.56 0.03
N GLU A 136 -8.38 15.57 0.73
CA GLU A 136 -7.17 16.31 0.34
C GLU A 136 -5.95 15.95 1.18
N ASP A 137 -6.09 15.07 2.17
CA ASP A 137 -5.01 14.62 3.07
C ASP A 137 -3.81 14.10 2.25
N PRO A 138 -2.61 14.68 2.41
CA PRO A 138 -1.39 14.19 1.77
C PRO A 138 -1.11 12.71 2.04
N ARG A 139 -1.44 12.20 3.23
CA ARG A 139 -1.27 10.80 3.61
C ARG A 139 -2.22 9.90 2.84
N ALA A 140 -3.49 10.30 2.69
CA ALA A 140 -4.45 9.54 1.90
C ALA A 140 -4.09 9.53 0.41
N LYS A 141 -3.59 10.65 -0.11
CA LYS A 141 -3.05 10.75 -1.48
C LYS A 141 -1.85 9.82 -1.67
N ALA A 142 -0.91 9.79 -0.73
CA ALA A 142 0.25 8.90 -0.78
C ALA A 142 -0.16 7.41 -0.71
N VAL A 143 -1.15 7.06 0.10
CA VAL A 143 -1.70 5.69 0.11
C VAL A 143 -2.30 5.32 -1.24
N LEU A 144 -3.11 6.20 -1.84
CA LEU A 144 -3.70 5.96 -3.16
C LEU A 144 -2.61 5.81 -4.23
N GLN A 145 -1.58 6.66 -4.20
CA GLN A 145 -0.47 6.58 -5.14
C GLN A 145 0.30 5.26 -4.96
N GLY A 146 0.59 4.87 -3.71
CA GLY A 146 1.22 3.58 -3.41
C GLY A 146 0.40 2.39 -3.92
N ILE A 147 -0.94 2.44 -3.83
CA ILE A 147 -1.83 1.43 -4.39
C ILE A 147 -1.76 1.40 -5.93
N ASN A 148 -1.72 2.56 -6.59
CA ASN A 148 -1.60 2.64 -8.05
C ASN A 148 -0.26 2.06 -8.53
N ASN A 149 0.85 2.45 -7.89
CA ASN A 149 2.18 1.92 -8.18
C ASN A 149 2.22 0.37 -8.01
N LEU A 150 1.53 -0.16 -7.00
CA LEU A 150 1.43 -1.61 -6.81
C LEU A 150 0.57 -2.31 -7.88
N LEU A 151 -0.48 -1.67 -8.38
CA LEU A 151 -1.28 -2.21 -9.48
C LEU A 151 -0.43 -2.33 -10.75
N GLU A 152 0.34 -1.30 -11.07
CA GLU A 152 1.30 -1.31 -12.19
C GLU A 152 2.34 -2.43 -12.02
N LEU A 153 2.94 -2.55 -10.83
CA LEU A 153 3.87 -3.65 -10.51
C LEU A 153 3.23 -5.03 -10.70
N CYS A 154 1.97 -5.21 -10.32
CA CYS A 154 1.25 -6.47 -10.52
C CYS A 154 1.08 -6.77 -12.01
N ASP A 155 0.69 -5.77 -12.80
CA ASP A 155 0.51 -5.91 -14.25
C ASP A 155 1.82 -6.29 -14.94
N GLU A 156 2.93 -5.60 -14.64
CA GLU A 156 4.26 -5.92 -15.16
C GLU A 156 4.68 -7.36 -14.83
N LYS A 157 4.52 -7.77 -13.57
CA LYS A 157 4.93 -9.11 -13.12
C LYS A 157 4.05 -10.22 -13.68
N LEU A 158 2.77 -9.97 -13.87
CA LEU A 158 1.87 -10.94 -14.50
C LEU A 158 2.27 -11.15 -15.96
N VAL A 159 2.50 -10.07 -16.71
CA VAL A 159 2.99 -10.15 -18.10
C VAL A 159 4.31 -10.93 -18.18
N GLN A 160 5.27 -10.66 -17.30
CA GLN A 160 6.55 -11.39 -17.26
C GLN A 160 6.39 -12.90 -16.98
N ARG A 161 5.35 -13.30 -16.25
CA ARG A 161 5.09 -14.71 -15.88
C ARG A 161 4.24 -15.45 -16.90
N THR A 162 3.44 -14.74 -17.68
CA THR A 162 2.54 -15.31 -18.70
C THR A 162 3.08 -15.14 -20.12
N GLY A 163 4.11 -14.33 -20.32
CA GLY A 163 4.76 -14.13 -21.61
C GLY A 163 5.44 -15.41 -22.10
N PRO A 164 5.56 -15.61 -23.42
CA PRO A 164 6.26 -16.75 -23.96
C PRO A 164 7.72 -16.74 -23.46
N PRO A 165 8.32 -17.90 -23.13
CA PRO A 165 9.76 -17.95 -22.92
C PRO A 165 10.41 -17.48 -24.21
N PHE A 166 11.22 -16.42 -24.14
CA PHE A 166 12.01 -15.97 -25.28
C PHE A 166 12.80 -17.18 -25.81
N LEU A 167 12.52 -17.57 -27.06
CA LEU A 167 13.26 -18.57 -27.83
C LEU A 167 14.63 -18.03 -28.22
#